data_AF-A0A1M6R834-F1
#
_entry.id   AF-A0A1M6R834-F1
#
_cell.length_a   1.000
_cell.length_b   1.000
_cell.length_c   1.000
_cell.angle_alpha   90.00
_cell.angle_beta   90.00
_cell.angle_gamma   90.00
#
_symmetry.space_group_name_H-M   'P 1'
#
loop_
_entity.id
_entity.type
_entity.pdbx_description
1 polymer ?
#
loop_
_entity_poly.entity_id
_entity_poly.type
_entity_poly.pdbx_seq_one_letter_code
_entity_poly.pdbx_strand_id
1 'polypeptide(L)'
;MKHLFFYCIAFSVFGSMTLFSQTKSNIEIYQEANTLLQKDKVEDAYKLYKELYSKVSEKDTLKSYVTWYYLNTSTALEKENGMNQKFDKSLDYSLESLKLIQENKKYFDEKFAQREPWMIKNVILSYSGLNNLTKAKEYKSVLYKLYKENKLPEGIDEYFNFDFFKLGDKNIWGYEWYPELPENRSSSSFTKVVYYIYNTNSDGSDKDQLYRFHVLMYHQDPKNAKFDYILERQIETDDATVSGSYYQYTYQKEIDYKKLRNDIIEIVSQNIEPSSKRIMPKRK
;
A
#
# COMPACT_ATOMS: atom_id res chain seq x y z
N MET A 1 56.80 -7.30 79.60
CA MET A 1 56.58 -5.96 79.03
C MET A 1 56.16 -6.13 77.58
N LYS A 2 54.91 -5.77 77.23
CA LYS A 2 54.35 -5.32 75.91
C LYS A 2 54.65 -6.18 74.65
N HIS A 3 53.76 -6.53 73.71
CA HIS A 3 52.31 -6.50 73.40
C HIS A 3 52.17 -7.45 72.17
N LEU A 4 51.26 -8.44 72.13
CA LEU A 4 49.91 -8.44 71.50
C LEU A 4 49.83 -8.03 70.01
N PHE A 5 49.33 -8.92 69.13
CA PHE A 5 48.36 -8.74 68.01
C PHE A 5 48.35 -10.01 67.11
N PHE A 6 47.43 -10.97 67.29
CA PHE A 6 46.08 -11.16 66.69
C PHE A 6 46.00 -11.38 65.16
N TYR A 7 45.45 -12.55 64.82
CA TYR A 7 45.08 -13.12 63.51
C TYR A 7 44.08 -12.27 62.70
N CYS A 8 44.09 -12.40 61.37
CA CYS A 8 42.86 -12.43 60.55
C CYS A 8 43.14 -12.98 59.13
N ILE A 9 42.68 -14.20 58.85
CA ILE A 9 42.56 -14.76 57.49
C ILE A 9 41.23 -14.25 56.93
N ALA A 10 41.29 -13.39 55.91
CA ALA A 10 40.11 -12.90 55.21
C ALA A 10 39.67 -13.90 54.14
N PHE A 11 38.61 -14.65 54.43
CA PHE A 11 37.88 -15.43 53.43
C PHE A 11 36.89 -14.50 52.72
N SER A 12 37.28 -13.97 51.57
CA SER A 12 36.39 -13.19 50.71
C SER A 12 35.44 -14.13 49.96
N VAL A 13 34.22 -14.29 50.48
CA VAL A 13 33.10 -14.90 49.77
C VAL A 13 32.68 -13.94 48.66
N PHE A 14 33.12 -14.21 47.43
CA PHE A 14 32.53 -13.61 46.24
C PHE A 14 31.12 -14.16 46.07
N GLY A 15 30.13 -13.48 46.65
CA GLY A 15 28.73 -13.66 46.29
C GLY A 15 28.53 -13.12 44.87
N SER A 16 28.48 -14.02 43.89
CA SER A 16 27.97 -13.72 42.56
C SER A 16 26.51 -13.30 42.69
N MET A 17 26.25 -11.99 42.67
CA MET A 17 24.92 -11.46 42.41
C MET A 17 24.57 -11.80 40.95
N THR A 18 23.97 -12.96 40.73
CA THR A 18 23.15 -13.18 39.55
C THR A 18 21.97 -12.23 39.67
N LEU A 19 22.05 -11.09 38.96
CA LEU A 19 20.88 -10.30 38.59
C LEU A 19 19.93 -11.25 37.83
N PHE A 20 19.02 -11.89 38.55
CA PHE A 20 17.83 -12.49 37.97
C PHE A 20 17.02 -11.34 37.38
N SER A 21 17.32 -10.96 36.14
CA SER A 21 16.39 -10.22 35.31
C SER A 21 15.11 -11.05 35.28
N GLN A 22 14.07 -10.61 35.99
CA GLN A 22 12.75 -11.23 35.86
C GLN A 22 12.35 -11.10 34.40
N THR A 23 12.41 -12.19 33.67
CA THR A 23 11.95 -12.24 32.28
C THR A 23 10.46 -11.95 32.31
N LYS A 24 10.03 -10.84 31.70
CA LYS A 24 8.61 -10.50 31.56
C LYS A 24 7.88 -11.69 30.92
N SER A 25 6.71 -12.00 31.45
CA SER A 25 5.80 -12.99 30.86
C SER A 25 5.27 -12.50 29.50
N ASN A 26 4.84 -13.43 28.65
CA ASN A 26 4.28 -13.08 27.33
C ASN A 26 3.06 -12.14 27.44
N ILE A 27 2.25 -12.29 28.51
CA ILE A 27 1.08 -11.44 28.76
C ILE A 27 1.51 -10.01 29.11
N GLU A 28 2.54 -9.83 29.93
CA GLU A 28 3.04 -8.50 30.30
C GLU A 28 3.60 -7.76 29.07
N ILE A 29 4.35 -8.46 28.21
CA ILE A 29 4.86 -7.86 26.96
C ILE A 29 3.69 -7.48 26.03
N TYR A 30 2.64 -8.31 25.96
CA TYR A 30 1.46 -8.01 25.14
C TYR A 30 0.70 -6.78 25.66
N GLN A 31 0.54 -6.65 26.98
CA GLN A 31 -0.08 -5.48 27.61
C GLN A 31 0.74 -4.21 27.40
N GLU A 32 2.06 -4.32 27.45
CA GLU A 32 2.98 -3.22 27.13
C GLU A 32 2.83 -2.78 25.67
N ALA A 33 2.78 -3.72 24.72
CA ALA A 33 2.54 -3.43 23.32
C ALA A 33 1.20 -2.71 23.07
N ASN A 34 0.12 -3.16 23.73
CA ASN A 34 -1.18 -2.48 23.67
C ASN A 34 -1.10 -1.05 24.24
N THR A 35 -0.37 -0.86 25.34
CA THR A 35 -0.19 0.46 25.96
C THR A 35 0.58 1.41 25.03
N LEU A 36 1.58 0.90 24.31
CA LEU A 36 2.32 1.66 23.30
C LEU A 36 1.41 2.05 22.14
N LEU A 37 0.59 1.12 21.65
CA LEU A 37 -0.36 1.38 20.56
C LEU A 37 -1.40 2.45 20.95
N GLN A 38 -1.90 2.43 22.19
CA GLN A 38 -2.81 3.48 22.71
C GLN A 38 -2.15 4.86 22.81
N LYS A 39 -0.82 4.92 22.85
CA LYS A 39 -0.03 6.15 22.86
C LYS A 39 0.50 6.52 21.47
N ASP A 40 -0.05 5.91 20.43
CA ASP A 40 0.35 6.09 19.02
C ASP A 40 1.83 5.75 18.73
N LYS A 41 2.44 4.89 19.57
CA LYS A 41 3.81 4.39 19.37
C LYS A 41 3.79 3.10 18.55
N VAL A 42 3.33 3.20 17.31
CA VAL A 42 3.07 2.05 16.42
C VAL A 42 4.33 1.21 16.18
N GLU A 43 5.49 1.86 15.93
CA GLU A 43 6.74 1.15 15.66
C GLU A 43 7.24 0.34 16.88
N ASP A 44 7.13 0.90 18.09
CA ASP A 44 7.53 0.20 19.31
C ASP A 44 6.58 -0.96 19.62
N ALA A 45 5.27 -0.76 19.44
CA ALA A 45 4.28 -1.83 19.58
C ALA A 45 4.52 -2.96 18.58
N TYR A 46 4.80 -2.62 17.31
CA TYR A 46 5.18 -3.57 16.26
C TYR A 46 6.35 -4.46 16.67
N LYS A 47 7.43 -3.88 17.20
CA LYS A 47 8.62 -4.63 17.65
C LYS A 47 8.25 -5.67 18.71
N LEU A 48 7.44 -5.29 19.69
CA LEU A 48 6.98 -6.21 20.75
C LEU A 48 6.05 -7.31 20.22
N TYR A 49 5.09 -6.99 19.35
CA TYR A 49 4.23 -8.03 18.76
C TYR A 49 5.01 -9.00 17.87
N LYS A 50 5.99 -8.50 17.10
CA LYS A 50 6.88 -9.33 16.28
C LYS A 50 7.70 -10.29 17.14
N GLU A 51 8.27 -9.79 18.24
CA GLU A 51 9.00 -10.61 19.19
C GLU A 51 8.08 -11.69 19.79
N LEU A 52 6.90 -11.29 20.29
CA LEU A 52 5.90 -12.20 20.85
C LEU A 52 5.44 -13.27 19.85
N TYR A 53 5.23 -12.91 18.59
CA TYR A 53 4.75 -13.84 17.57
C TYR A 53 5.68 -15.06 17.42
N SER A 54 6.99 -14.86 17.62
CA SER A 54 8.00 -15.92 17.57
C SER A 54 8.08 -16.78 18.85
N LYS A 55 7.60 -16.25 19.99
CA LYS A 55 7.72 -16.88 21.32
C LYS A 55 6.45 -17.60 21.77
N VAL A 56 5.28 -17.11 21.35
CA VAL A 56 3.98 -17.66 21.76
C VAL A 56 3.69 -18.92 20.95
N SER A 57 3.37 -20.00 21.66
CA SER A 57 3.01 -21.30 21.08
C SER A 57 1.76 -21.18 20.21
N GLU A 58 1.71 -21.92 19.10
CA GLU A 58 0.51 -22.00 18.23
C GLU A 58 -0.73 -22.54 18.95
N LYS A 59 -0.55 -23.26 20.08
CA LYS A 59 -1.66 -23.77 20.91
C LYS A 59 -2.15 -22.76 21.95
N ASP A 60 -1.42 -21.66 22.15
CA ASP A 60 -1.77 -20.63 23.11
C ASP A 60 -2.81 -19.69 22.51
N THR A 61 -3.90 -19.44 23.24
CA THR A 61 -4.95 -18.49 22.83
C THR A 61 -4.42 -17.08 22.58
N LEU A 62 -3.31 -16.68 23.22
CA LEU A 62 -2.66 -15.39 23.02
C LEU A 62 -2.13 -15.24 21.59
N LYS A 63 -1.78 -16.35 20.92
CA LYS A 63 -1.22 -16.35 19.56
C LYS A 63 -2.13 -15.60 18.60
N SER A 64 -3.44 -15.85 18.66
CA SER A 64 -4.39 -15.23 17.74
C SER A 64 -4.43 -13.71 17.87
N TYR A 65 -4.36 -13.20 19.10
CA TYR A 65 -4.30 -11.76 19.36
C TYR A 65 -2.98 -11.16 18.88
N VAL A 66 -1.86 -11.80 19.20
CA VAL A 66 -0.53 -11.34 18.77
C VAL A 66 -0.44 -11.30 17.24
N THR A 67 -0.94 -12.32 16.53
CA THR A 67 -0.97 -12.33 15.06
C THR A 67 -1.79 -11.17 14.51
N TRP A 68 -2.97 -10.90 15.06
CA TRP A 68 -3.81 -9.78 14.63
C TRP A 68 -3.13 -8.43 14.81
N TYR A 69 -2.57 -8.18 15.99
CA TYR A 69 -1.93 -6.90 16.28
C TYR A 69 -0.57 -6.73 15.58
N TYR A 70 0.16 -7.82 15.39
CA TYR A 70 1.36 -7.81 14.56
C TYR A 70 1.02 -7.41 13.12
N LEU A 71 0.00 -8.04 12.51
CA LEU A 71 -0.46 -7.70 11.16
C LEU A 71 -0.94 -6.25 11.07
N ASN A 72 -1.70 -5.78 12.05
CA ASN A 72 -2.26 -4.43 12.04
C ASN A 72 -1.16 -3.37 12.17
N THR A 73 -0.19 -3.57 13.06
CA THR A 73 0.93 -2.64 13.24
C THR A 73 1.88 -2.65 12.05
N SER A 74 2.18 -3.81 11.45
CA SER A 74 2.98 -3.89 10.21
C SER A 74 2.27 -3.20 9.03
N THR A 75 0.95 -3.37 8.89
CA THR A 75 0.16 -2.69 7.85
C THR A 75 0.11 -1.18 8.06
N ALA A 76 0.06 -0.70 9.31
CA ALA A 76 0.11 0.72 9.61
C ALA A 76 1.46 1.34 9.23
N LEU A 77 2.56 0.67 9.57
CA LEU A 77 3.91 1.10 9.17
C LEU A 77 4.12 1.05 7.66
N GLU A 78 3.58 0.04 6.99
CA GLU A 78 3.56 -0.04 5.52
C GLU A 78 2.90 1.21 4.93
N LYS A 79 1.66 1.51 5.34
CA LYS A 79 0.92 2.67 4.86
C LYS A 79 1.68 3.97 5.12
N GLU A 80 2.20 4.17 6.32
CA GLU A 80 2.96 5.38 6.66
C GLU A 80 4.18 5.56 5.76
N ASN A 81 4.94 4.49 5.51
CA ASN A 81 6.12 4.55 4.64
C ASN A 81 5.73 4.78 3.18
N GLY A 82 4.70 4.10 2.67
CA GLY A 82 4.18 4.30 1.31
C GLY A 82 3.70 5.73 1.07
N MET A 83 2.95 6.31 2.01
CA MET A 83 2.50 7.71 1.95
C MET A 83 3.65 8.72 1.99
N ASN A 84 4.78 8.33 2.58
CA ASN A 84 6.01 9.14 2.60
C ASN A 84 6.98 8.78 1.46
N GLN A 85 6.55 7.98 0.48
CA GLN A 85 7.35 7.51 -0.66
C GLN A 85 8.63 6.74 -0.26
N LYS A 86 8.66 6.17 0.95
CA LYS A 86 9.69 5.23 1.43
C LYS A 86 9.30 3.81 1.00
N PHE A 87 9.23 3.59 -0.32
CA PHE A 87 8.66 2.38 -0.90
C PHE A 87 9.47 1.11 -0.61
N ASP A 88 10.77 1.23 -0.29
CA ASP A 88 11.59 0.12 0.20
C ASP A 88 11.06 -0.41 1.54
N LYS A 89 10.79 0.48 2.49
CA LYS A 89 10.21 0.12 3.79
C LYS A 89 8.76 -0.32 3.69
N SER A 90 7.99 0.36 2.85
CA SER A 90 6.62 -0.06 2.50
C SER A 90 6.63 -1.51 1.98
N LEU A 91 7.56 -1.83 1.07
CA LEU A 91 7.70 -3.15 0.51
C LEU A 91 8.06 -4.19 1.59
N ASP A 92 9.05 -3.92 2.43
CA ASP A 92 9.46 -4.83 3.52
C ASP A 92 8.26 -5.20 4.41
N TYR A 93 7.51 -4.21 4.87
CA TYR A 93 6.33 -4.44 5.71
C TYR A 93 5.17 -5.11 4.97
N SER A 94 4.95 -4.78 3.69
CA SER A 94 3.89 -5.39 2.89
C SER A 94 4.15 -6.88 2.63
N LEU A 95 5.39 -7.27 2.33
CA LEU A 95 5.78 -8.67 2.15
C LEU A 95 5.72 -9.46 3.46
N GLU A 96 6.16 -8.85 4.57
CA GLU A 96 6.04 -9.44 5.90
C GLU A 96 4.57 -9.69 6.27
N SER A 97 3.71 -8.69 6.05
CA SER A 97 2.28 -8.79 6.30
C SER A 97 1.60 -9.82 5.40
N LEU A 98 1.96 -9.88 4.11
CA LEU A 98 1.43 -10.86 3.17
C LEU A 98 1.78 -12.29 3.61
N LYS A 99 3.03 -12.51 3.99
CA LYS A 99 3.49 -13.80 4.52
C LYS A 99 2.72 -14.18 5.78
N LEU A 100 2.55 -13.24 6.71
CA LEU A 100 1.79 -13.46 7.94
C LEU A 100 0.35 -13.88 7.64
N ILE A 101 -0.32 -13.20 6.70
CA ILE A 101 -1.68 -13.57 6.27
C ILE A 101 -1.69 -14.98 5.68
N GLN A 102 -0.78 -15.30 4.76
CA GLN A 102 -0.75 -16.59 4.07
C GLN A 102 -0.50 -17.77 5.01
N GLU A 103 0.39 -17.62 5.98
CA GLU A 103 0.68 -18.65 6.99
C GLU A 103 -0.49 -18.89 7.94
N ASN A 104 -1.29 -17.84 8.21
CA ASN A 104 -2.28 -17.85 9.28
C ASN A 104 -3.73 -17.95 8.79
N LYS A 105 -4.07 -17.61 7.54
CA LYS A 105 -5.47 -17.48 7.07
C LYS A 105 -6.37 -18.69 7.30
N LYS A 106 -5.80 -19.91 7.39
CA LYS A 106 -6.53 -21.15 7.70
C LYS A 106 -6.97 -21.29 9.17
N TYR A 107 -6.40 -20.47 10.06
CA TYR A 107 -6.68 -20.46 11.49
C TYR A 107 -7.59 -19.29 11.92
N PHE A 108 -7.94 -18.41 10.97
CA PHE A 108 -8.77 -17.24 11.21
C PHE A 108 -10.03 -17.27 10.34
N ASP A 109 -10.89 -16.29 10.57
CA ASP A 109 -12.12 -16.10 9.79
C ASP A 109 -11.85 -15.62 8.37
N GLU A 110 -12.91 -15.61 7.56
CA GLU A 110 -12.87 -15.12 6.19
C GLU A 110 -12.41 -13.65 6.12
N LYS A 111 -12.77 -12.84 7.12
CA LYS A 111 -12.38 -11.42 7.19
C LYS A 111 -10.87 -11.26 7.27
N PHE A 112 -10.17 -12.12 8.01
CA PHE A 112 -8.71 -12.14 8.01
C PHE A 112 -8.15 -12.56 6.65
N ALA A 113 -8.69 -13.63 6.05
CA ALA A 113 -8.24 -14.14 4.76
C ALA A 113 -8.42 -13.11 3.63
N GLN A 114 -9.49 -12.33 3.64
CA GLN A 114 -9.78 -11.27 2.67
C GLN A 114 -8.72 -10.17 2.65
N ARG A 115 -7.83 -10.07 3.65
CA ARG A 115 -6.71 -9.11 3.66
C ARG A 115 -5.61 -9.45 2.67
N GLU A 116 -5.49 -10.70 2.22
CA GLU A 116 -4.42 -11.11 1.30
C GLU A 116 -4.47 -10.32 -0.03
N PRO A 117 -5.60 -10.23 -0.74
CA PRO A 117 -5.73 -9.38 -1.93
C PRO A 117 -5.38 -7.90 -1.68
N TRP A 118 -5.81 -7.32 -0.55
CA TRP A 118 -5.45 -5.94 -0.17
C TRP A 118 -3.95 -5.77 0.04
N MET A 119 -3.29 -6.76 0.63
CA MET A 119 -1.84 -6.70 0.84
C MET A 119 -1.07 -6.93 -0.46
N ILE A 120 -1.54 -7.81 -1.35
CA ILE A 120 -0.99 -7.97 -2.70
C ILE A 120 -1.03 -6.63 -3.44
N LYS A 121 -2.12 -5.87 -3.34
CA LYS A 121 -2.21 -4.52 -3.89
C LYS A 121 -1.12 -3.59 -3.35
N ASN A 122 -0.91 -3.58 -2.03
CA ASN A 122 0.13 -2.74 -1.41
C ASN A 122 1.56 -3.14 -1.86
N VAL A 123 1.80 -4.43 -2.06
CA VAL A 123 3.05 -4.94 -2.66
C VAL A 123 3.23 -4.40 -4.10
N ILE A 124 2.17 -4.42 -4.93
CA ILE A 124 2.20 -3.85 -6.29
C ILE A 124 2.57 -2.36 -6.24
N LEU A 125 1.88 -1.60 -5.38
CA LEU A 125 2.14 -0.17 -5.18
C LEU A 125 3.61 0.10 -4.83
N SER A 126 4.15 -0.66 -3.88
CA SER A 126 5.53 -0.49 -3.43
C SER A 126 6.54 -0.82 -4.53
N TYR A 127 6.32 -1.92 -5.29
CA TYR A 127 7.19 -2.22 -6.44
C TYR A 127 7.08 -1.19 -7.56
N SER A 128 5.88 -0.64 -7.83
CA SER A 128 5.72 0.46 -8.79
C SER A 128 6.49 1.71 -8.36
N GLY A 129 6.37 2.08 -7.09
CA GLY A 129 7.11 3.20 -6.49
C GLY A 129 8.64 3.03 -6.55
N LEU A 130 9.13 1.79 -6.49
CA LEU A 130 10.54 1.44 -6.69
C LEU A 130 10.94 1.28 -8.17
N ASN A 131 10.02 1.56 -9.11
CA ASN A 131 10.20 1.36 -10.55
C ASN A 131 10.58 -0.10 -10.92
N ASN A 132 10.19 -1.08 -10.10
CA ASN A 132 10.35 -2.51 -10.36
C ASN A 132 9.06 -3.07 -10.98
N LEU A 133 8.76 -2.63 -12.20
CA LEU A 133 7.51 -2.96 -12.90
C LEU A 133 7.37 -4.44 -13.23
N THR A 134 8.48 -5.18 -13.36
CA THR A 134 8.46 -6.63 -13.56
C THR A 134 7.85 -7.33 -12.35
N LYS A 135 8.31 -7.01 -11.13
CA LYS A 135 7.72 -7.58 -9.90
C LYS A 135 6.31 -7.09 -9.66
N ALA A 136 6.01 -5.82 -9.94
CA ALA A 136 4.64 -5.33 -9.89
C ALA A 136 3.70 -6.13 -10.81
N LYS A 137 4.13 -6.47 -12.04
CA LYS A 137 3.36 -7.28 -13.00
C LYS A 137 3.13 -8.71 -12.50
N GLU A 138 4.11 -9.33 -11.83
CA GLU A 138 3.94 -10.67 -11.21
C GLU A 138 2.78 -10.66 -10.20
N TYR A 139 2.79 -9.74 -9.23
CA TYR A 139 1.72 -9.65 -8.22
C TYR A 139 0.38 -9.20 -8.81
N LYS A 140 0.40 -8.31 -9.81
CA LYS A 140 -0.79 -7.93 -10.57
C LYS A 140 -1.49 -9.14 -11.19
N SER A 141 -0.72 -10.08 -11.75
CA SER A 141 -1.29 -11.30 -12.34
C SER A 141 -2.11 -12.13 -11.33
N VAL A 142 -1.74 -12.08 -10.04
CA VAL A 142 -2.49 -12.74 -8.96
C VAL A 142 -3.84 -12.07 -8.75
N LEU A 143 -3.91 -10.73 -8.69
CA LEU A 143 -5.18 -10.02 -8.56
C LEU A 143 -6.09 -10.25 -9.77
N TYR A 144 -5.54 -10.24 -10.98
CA TYR A 144 -6.31 -10.56 -12.20
C TYR A 144 -6.86 -11.98 -12.21
N LYS A 145 -6.10 -12.96 -11.69
CA LYS A 145 -6.60 -14.32 -11.52
C LYS A 145 -7.78 -14.36 -10.54
N LEU A 146 -7.65 -13.69 -9.40
CA LEU A 146 -8.72 -13.61 -8.40
C LEU A 146 -9.97 -12.90 -8.94
N TYR A 147 -9.79 -11.84 -9.73
CA TYR A 147 -10.88 -11.15 -10.43
C TYR A 147 -11.65 -12.11 -11.35
N LYS A 148 -10.93 -12.83 -12.22
CA LYS A 148 -11.53 -13.81 -13.15
C LYS A 148 -12.24 -14.96 -12.44
N GLU A 149 -11.83 -15.26 -11.21
CA GLU A 149 -12.46 -16.28 -10.34
C GLU A 149 -13.59 -15.73 -9.44
N ASN A 150 -13.90 -14.42 -9.50
CA ASN A 150 -14.83 -13.73 -8.59
C ASN A 150 -14.49 -13.92 -7.10
N LYS A 151 -13.19 -13.86 -6.77
CA LYS A 151 -12.66 -14.07 -5.41
C LYS A 151 -12.06 -12.82 -4.78
N LEU A 152 -12.21 -11.67 -5.43
CA LEU A 152 -11.78 -10.41 -4.83
C LEU A 152 -12.83 -9.92 -3.83
N PRO A 153 -12.41 -9.39 -2.66
CA PRO A 153 -13.32 -8.77 -1.72
C PRO A 153 -13.85 -7.43 -2.28
N GLU A 154 -15.02 -7.04 -1.81
CA GLU A 154 -15.62 -5.73 -2.09
C GLU A 154 -14.63 -4.59 -1.81
N GLY A 155 -14.58 -3.63 -2.74
CA GLY A 155 -13.74 -2.44 -2.65
C GLY A 155 -12.41 -2.55 -3.40
N ILE A 156 -12.02 -3.75 -3.85
CA ILE A 156 -10.92 -3.96 -4.81
C ILE A 156 -11.30 -4.93 -5.93
N ASP A 157 -12.58 -5.24 -6.06
CA ASP A 157 -13.14 -6.19 -7.01
C ASP A 157 -13.32 -5.59 -8.42
N GLU A 158 -13.37 -4.26 -8.54
CA GLU A 158 -13.46 -3.58 -9.84
C GLU A 158 -12.12 -3.04 -10.34
N TYR A 159 -11.32 -2.51 -9.42
CA TYR A 159 -10.06 -1.83 -9.69
C TYR A 159 -9.17 -1.84 -8.46
N PHE A 160 -7.91 -1.46 -8.63
CA PHE A 160 -6.96 -1.37 -7.54
C PHE A 160 -5.94 -0.25 -7.78
N ASN A 161 -5.44 0.40 -6.72
CA ASN A 161 -4.38 1.40 -6.88
C ASN A 161 -3.03 0.70 -7.02
N PHE A 162 -2.27 1.09 -8.04
CA PHE A 162 -0.98 0.49 -8.37
C PHE A 162 0.16 1.52 -8.34
N ASP A 163 -0.14 2.82 -8.37
CA ASP A 163 0.89 3.86 -8.36
C ASP A 163 0.52 5.01 -7.40
N PHE A 164 1.55 5.61 -6.83
CA PHE A 164 1.46 6.81 -6.00
C PHE A 164 2.74 7.61 -6.11
N PHE A 165 2.60 8.94 -6.20
CA PHE A 165 3.73 9.85 -6.05
C PHE A 165 3.28 11.26 -5.66
N LYS A 166 4.21 12.00 -5.07
CA LYS A 166 4.03 13.42 -4.76
C LYS A 166 4.70 14.29 -5.81
N LEU A 167 4.04 15.36 -6.21
CA LEU A 167 4.56 16.35 -7.15
C LEU A 167 4.25 17.76 -6.65
N GLY A 168 5.23 18.40 -6.00
CA GLY A 168 5.02 19.66 -5.31
C GLY A 168 3.99 19.51 -4.19
N ASP A 169 2.95 20.32 -4.24
CA ASP A 169 1.81 20.34 -3.31
C ASP A 169 0.70 19.34 -3.68
N LYS A 170 0.96 18.40 -4.59
CA LYS A 170 -0.03 17.45 -5.10
C LYS A 170 0.31 16.00 -4.74
N ASN A 171 -0.75 15.26 -4.40
CA ASN A 171 -0.73 13.81 -4.34
C ASN A 171 -1.36 13.24 -5.61
N ILE A 172 -0.72 12.25 -6.20
CA ILE A 172 -1.12 11.67 -7.48
C ILE A 172 -1.27 10.15 -7.30
N TRP A 173 -2.48 9.63 -7.54
CA TRP A 173 -2.82 8.23 -7.33
C TRP A 173 -3.23 7.56 -8.63
N GLY A 174 -2.57 6.47 -9.01
CA GLY A 174 -2.88 5.67 -10.19
C GLY A 174 -3.69 4.42 -9.85
N TYR A 175 -4.84 4.26 -10.50
CA TYR A 175 -5.76 3.13 -10.35
C TYR A 175 -5.94 2.39 -11.68
N GLU A 176 -5.96 1.07 -11.63
CA GLU A 176 -6.16 0.21 -12.80
C GLU A 176 -7.46 -0.61 -12.65
N TRP A 177 -8.30 -0.59 -13.69
CA TRP A 177 -9.52 -1.37 -13.78
C TRP A 177 -9.20 -2.76 -14.35
N TYR A 178 -9.75 -3.83 -13.76
CA TYR A 178 -9.52 -5.18 -14.26
C TYR A 178 -10.08 -5.44 -15.66
N PRO A 179 -11.25 -4.90 -16.07
CA PRO A 179 -11.75 -5.06 -17.43
C PRO A 179 -10.66 -4.83 -18.49
N GLU A 180 -10.57 -5.77 -19.43
CA GLU A 180 -9.60 -5.76 -20.51
C GLU A 180 -10.21 -5.08 -21.75
N LEU A 181 -9.35 -4.60 -22.65
CA LEU A 181 -9.78 -4.01 -23.92
C LEU A 181 -10.65 -4.99 -24.71
N PRO A 182 -11.91 -4.66 -25.05
CA PRO A 182 -12.74 -5.55 -25.84
C PRO A 182 -12.21 -5.65 -27.27
N GLU A 183 -12.37 -6.83 -27.89
CA GLU A 183 -12.00 -7.01 -29.29
C GLU A 183 -12.84 -6.11 -30.21
N ASN A 184 -14.15 -6.03 -29.94
CA ASN A 184 -15.05 -5.09 -30.60
C ASN A 184 -15.05 -3.74 -29.86
N ARG A 185 -14.30 -2.76 -30.36
CA ARG A 185 -14.21 -1.43 -29.74
C ARG A 185 -15.46 -0.56 -29.89
N SER A 186 -16.47 -1.03 -30.62
CA SER A 186 -17.77 -0.34 -30.73
C SER A 186 -18.80 -0.86 -29.73
N SER A 187 -18.49 -1.93 -28.98
CA SER A 187 -19.46 -2.56 -28.06
C SER A 187 -19.61 -1.85 -26.72
N SER A 188 -18.60 -1.11 -26.28
CA SER A 188 -18.58 -0.42 -24.99
C SER A 188 -17.60 0.74 -25.02
N SER A 189 -17.59 1.55 -23.96
CA SER A 189 -16.53 2.52 -23.68
C SER A 189 -16.03 2.24 -22.26
N PHE A 190 -14.71 2.20 -22.04
CA PHE A 190 -14.18 2.07 -20.69
C PHE A 190 -12.81 2.73 -20.56
N THR A 191 -12.47 3.06 -19.31
CA THR A 191 -11.17 3.60 -18.92
C THR A 191 -10.33 2.48 -18.33
N LYS A 192 -9.09 2.31 -18.80
CA LYS A 192 -8.20 1.27 -18.29
C LYS A 192 -7.48 1.71 -17.01
N VAL A 193 -7.02 2.96 -16.98
CA VAL A 193 -6.28 3.56 -15.86
C VAL A 193 -6.84 4.94 -15.58
N VAL A 194 -6.98 5.29 -14.30
CA VAL A 194 -7.29 6.65 -13.86
C VAL A 194 -6.19 7.14 -12.92
N TYR A 195 -5.64 8.32 -13.21
CA TYR A 195 -4.84 9.08 -12.25
C TYR A 195 -5.68 10.17 -11.61
N TYR A 196 -5.80 10.15 -10.29
CA TYR A 196 -6.45 11.20 -9.52
C TYR A 196 -5.40 12.18 -9.03
N ILE A 197 -5.68 13.47 -9.19
CA ILE A 197 -4.79 14.56 -8.77
C ILE A 197 -5.47 15.31 -7.63
N TYR A 198 -4.82 15.33 -6.47
CA TYR A 198 -5.28 16.04 -5.27
C TYR A 198 -4.30 17.14 -4.92
N ASN A 199 -4.80 18.27 -4.41
CA ASN A 199 -3.94 19.13 -3.58
C ASN A 199 -3.77 18.48 -2.18
N THR A 200 -2.83 19.01 -1.40
CA THR A 200 -2.47 18.43 -0.09
C THR A 200 -2.80 19.36 1.07
N ASN A 201 -3.15 18.75 2.21
CA ASN A 201 -3.17 19.43 3.51
C ASN A 201 -1.74 19.70 4.00
N SER A 202 -1.60 20.50 5.06
CA SER A 202 -0.29 20.80 5.67
C SER A 202 0.43 19.56 6.22
N ASP A 203 -0.31 18.50 6.54
CA ASP A 203 0.24 17.20 6.98
C ASP A 203 0.58 16.25 5.81
N GLY A 204 0.36 16.69 4.56
CA GLY A 204 0.62 15.92 3.35
C GLY A 204 -0.48 14.93 2.96
N SER A 205 -1.61 14.89 3.68
CA SER A 205 -2.78 14.10 3.30
C SER A 205 -3.54 14.72 2.11
N ASP A 206 -4.33 13.91 1.42
CA ASP A 206 -5.20 14.38 0.33
C ASP A 206 -6.23 15.38 0.87
N LYS A 207 -6.51 16.45 0.10
CA LYS A 207 -7.51 17.45 0.45
C LYS A 207 -8.66 17.49 -0.57
N ASP A 208 -8.51 18.24 -1.65
CA ASP A 208 -9.47 18.44 -2.73
C ASP A 208 -9.00 17.73 -3.99
N GLN A 209 -9.88 16.94 -4.61
CA GLN A 209 -9.61 16.36 -5.92
C GLN A 209 -9.70 17.46 -6.98
N LEU A 210 -8.58 17.78 -7.63
CA LEU A 210 -8.51 18.84 -8.63
C LEU A 210 -9.07 18.38 -9.98
N TYR A 211 -8.61 17.23 -10.46
CA TYR A 211 -8.99 16.63 -11.74
C TYR A 211 -8.48 15.19 -11.84
N ARG A 212 -8.89 14.50 -12.90
CA ARG A 212 -8.50 13.12 -13.19
C ARG A 212 -7.91 13.02 -14.59
N PHE A 213 -6.96 12.12 -14.79
CA PHE A 213 -6.56 11.67 -16.11
C PHE A 213 -7.07 10.26 -16.36
N HIS A 214 -7.72 10.06 -17.50
CA HIS A 214 -8.29 8.80 -17.92
C HIS A 214 -7.48 8.28 -19.11
N VAL A 215 -6.94 7.07 -18.98
CA VAL A 215 -6.42 6.30 -20.13
C VAL A 215 -7.63 5.63 -20.78
N LEU A 216 -8.27 6.38 -21.68
CA LEU A 216 -9.56 6.08 -22.26
C LEU A 216 -9.38 5.25 -23.54
N MET A 217 -10.20 4.22 -23.72
CA MET A 217 -10.23 3.46 -24.96
C MET A 217 -10.51 4.39 -26.16
N TYR A 218 -9.71 4.26 -27.21
CA TYR A 218 -9.92 4.99 -28.45
C TYR A 218 -10.76 4.16 -29.43
N HIS A 219 -11.90 4.71 -29.83
CA HIS A 219 -12.82 4.08 -30.77
C HIS A 219 -12.28 4.17 -32.21
N GLN A 220 -11.74 3.07 -32.70
CA GLN A 220 -11.32 2.90 -34.10
C GLN A 220 -11.38 1.43 -34.52
N ASP A 221 -11.30 1.17 -35.82
CA ASP A 221 -11.16 -0.19 -36.34
C ASP A 221 -9.86 -0.81 -35.79
N PRO A 222 -9.93 -1.95 -35.05
CA PRO A 222 -8.75 -2.62 -34.52
C PRO A 222 -7.69 -2.94 -35.57
N LYS A 223 -8.08 -3.16 -36.83
CA LYS A 223 -7.15 -3.48 -37.92
C LYS A 223 -6.29 -2.29 -38.36
N ASN A 224 -6.75 -1.07 -38.08
CA ASN A 224 -6.11 0.17 -38.47
C ASN A 224 -5.60 0.98 -37.26
N ALA A 225 -5.67 0.39 -36.06
CA ALA A 225 -5.37 1.09 -34.82
C ALA A 225 -3.88 1.37 -34.67
N LYS A 226 -3.51 2.66 -34.61
CA LYS A 226 -2.14 3.09 -34.29
C LYS A 226 -1.85 3.04 -32.78
N PHE A 227 -2.90 3.09 -31.97
CA PHE A 227 -2.87 3.08 -30.51
C PHE A 227 -4.20 2.57 -29.98
N ASP A 228 -4.26 2.16 -28.72
CA ASP A 228 -5.46 1.58 -28.12
C ASP A 228 -6.15 2.53 -27.15
N TYR A 229 -5.37 3.42 -26.55
CA TYR A 229 -5.83 4.40 -25.59
C TYR A 229 -5.29 5.79 -25.87
N ILE A 230 -6.07 6.78 -25.45
CA ILE A 230 -5.70 8.20 -25.41
C ILE A 230 -5.83 8.70 -23.97
N LEU A 231 -4.98 9.65 -23.58
CA LEU A 231 -5.14 10.34 -22.31
C LEU A 231 -6.22 11.43 -22.41
N GLU A 232 -7.14 11.47 -21.46
CA GLU A 232 -8.15 12.53 -21.32
C GLU A 232 -8.10 13.12 -19.90
N ARG A 233 -8.03 14.44 -19.77
CA ARG A 233 -8.22 15.11 -18.47
C ARG A 233 -9.71 15.37 -18.28
N GLN A 234 -10.24 15.03 -17.10
CA GLN A 234 -11.61 15.31 -16.69
C GLN A 234 -11.61 16.17 -15.41
N ILE A 235 -12.42 17.22 -15.44
CA ILE A 235 -12.65 18.13 -14.32
C ILE A 235 -14.13 18.08 -14.00
N GLU A 236 -14.45 17.71 -12.76
CA GLU A 236 -15.80 17.71 -12.23
C GLU A 236 -16.10 19.10 -11.65
N THR A 237 -17.21 19.69 -12.08
CA THR A 237 -17.78 20.93 -11.52
C THR A 237 -19.19 20.66 -11.00
N ASP A 238 -19.79 21.61 -10.30
CA ASP A 238 -21.16 21.43 -9.77
C ASP A 238 -22.18 21.18 -10.88
N ASP A 239 -22.01 21.83 -12.04
CA ASP A 239 -22.99 21.82 -13.13
C ASP A 239 -22.58 20.97 -14.34
N ALA A 240 -21.31 20.59 -14.46
CA ALA A 240 -20.80 19.91 -15.65
C ALA A 240 -19.53 19.08 -15.41
N THR A 241 -19.26 18.15 -16.32
CA THR A 241 -17.95 17.55 -16.49
C THR A 241 -17.27 18.21 -17.69
N VAL A 242 -16.08 18.77 -17.48
CA VAL A 242 -15.24 19.31 -18.55
C VAL A 242 -14.15 18.29 -18.87
N SER A 243 -14.13 17.79 -20.10
CA SER A 243 -13.12 16.83 -20.56
C SER A 243 -12.29 17.36 -21.71
N GLY A 244 -11.05 16.90 -21.82
CA GLY A 244 -10.16 17.26 -22.93
C GLY A 244 -9.12 16.19 -23.19
N SER A 245 -8.97 15.81 -24.46
CA SER A 245 -8.08 14.73 -24.90
C SER A 245 -6.71 15.29 -25.28
N TYR A 246 -5.66 14.52 -25.00
CA TYR A 246 -4.30 14.83 -25.44
C TYR A 246 -3.88 13.86 -26.53
N TYR A 247 -4.00 14.26 -27.80
CA TYR A 247 -3.70 13.37 -28.93
C TYR A 247 -2.21 13.04 -29.06
N GLN A 248 -1.34 13.77 -28.37
CA GLN A 248 0.09 13.47 -28.26
C GLN A 248 0.43 12.39 -27.22
N TYR A 249 -0.49 12.05 -26.31
CA TYR A 249 -0.30 11.04 -25.27
C TYR A 249 -1.20 9.84 -25.52
N THR A 250 -0.64 8.84 -26.21
CA THR A 250 -1.33 7.60 -26.58
C THR A 250 -0.61 6.36 -26.06
N TYR A 251 -1.36 5.26 -25.92
CA TYR A 251 -0.88 4.00 -25.34
C TYR A 251 -1.43 2.79 -26.09
N GLN A 252 -0.68 1.68 -26.05
CA GLN A 252 -1.10 0.37 -26.55
C GLN A 252 -1.84 -0.43 -25.47
N LYS A 253 -2.45 -1.57 -25.84
CA LYS A 253 -3.17 -2.50 -24.95
C LYS A 253 -2.33 -2.87 -23.74
N GLU A 254 -1.06 -3.22 -23.97
CA GLU A 254 -0.06 -3.36 -22.92
C GLU A 254 0.53 -1.97 -22.63
N ILE A 255 -0.03 -1.29 -21.63
CA ILE A 255 0.39 0.05 -21.23
C ILE A 255 1.81 0.00 -20.65
N ASP A 256 2.70 0.84 -21.20
CA ASP A 256 3.97 1.17 -20.55
C ASP A 256 3.71 2.14 -19.39
N TYR A 257 3.65 1.58 -18.17
CA TYR A 257 3.37 2.36 -16.95
C TYR A 257 4.48 3.38 -16.62
N LYS A 258 5.73 3.12 -17.04
CA LYS A 258 6.81 4.08 -16.85
C LYS A 258 6.60 5.30 -17.73
N LYS A 259 6.27 5.07 -19.02
CA LYS A 259 5.89 6.14 -19.94
C LYS A 259 4.67 6.90 -19.42
N LEU A 260 3.61 6.20 -19.05
CA LEU A 260 2.37 6.82 -18.53
C LEU A 260 2.66 7.71 -17.32
N ARG A 261 3.40 7.22 -16.32
CA ARG A 261 3.77 8.03 -15.15
C ARG A 261 4.56 9.29 -15.53
N ASN A 262 5.52 9.16 -16.44
CA ASN A 262 6.31 10.30 -16.93
C ASN A 262 5.43 11.33 -17.68
N ASP A 263 4.50 10.87 -18.52
CA ASP A 263 3.55 11.74 -19.21
C ASP A 263 2.69 12.52 -18.19
N ILE A 264 2.19 11.86 -17.13
CA ILE A 264 1.41 12.52 -16.07
C ILE A 264 2.27 13.58 -15.35
N ILE A 265 3.51 13.26 -15.00
CA ILE A 265 4.45 14.21 -14.37
C ILE A 265 4.67 15.41 -15.29
N GLU A 266 4.92 15.18 -16.58
CA GLU A 266 5.15 16.24 -17.56
C GLU A 266 3.94 17.19 -17.65
N ILE A 267 2.75 16.63 -17.88
CA ILE A 267 1.51 17.40 -18.04
C ILE A 267 1.24 18.25 -16.80
N VAL A 268 1.36 17.66 -15.60
CA VAL A 268 1.08 18.36 -14.34
C VAL A 268 2.15 19.40 -14.04
N SER A 269 3.43 19.11 -14.30
CA SER A 269 4.53 20.04 -14.00
C SER A 269 4.54 21.25 -14.93
N GLN A 270 4.20 21.05 -16.21
CA GLN A 270 4.21 22.10 -17.22
C GLN A 270 2.82 22.75 -17.42
N ASN A 271 1.79 22.29 -16.70
CA ASN A 271 0.39 22.71 -16.90
C ASN A 271 -0.05 22.60 -18.37
N ILE A 272 0.25 21.46 -19.01
CA ILE A 272 -0.10 21.25 -20.42
C ILE A 272 -1.62 21.16 -20.55
N GLU A 273 -2.17 21.93 -21.50
CA GLU A 273 -3.60 21.92 -21.81
C GLU A 273 -3.93 20.81 -22.83
N PRO A 274 -5.13 20.21 -22.73
CA PRO A 274 -5.58 19.22 -23.70
C PRO A 274 -5.75 19.84 -25.09
N SER A 275 -5.57 19.03 -26.12
CA SER A 275 -5.76 19.44 -27.52
C SER A 275 -7.22 19.70 -27.88
N SER A 276 -8.15 19.18 -27.06
CA SER A 276 -9.59 19.34 -27.25
C SER A 276 -10.29 19.75 -25.96
N LYS A 277 -11.52 20.23 -26.07
CA LYS A 277 -12.38 20.55 -24.94
C LYS A 277 -13.82 20.17 -25.23
N ARG A 278 -14.43 19.44 -24.31
CA ARG A 278 -15.85 19.07 -24.31
C ARG A 278 -16.44 19.42 -22.94
N ILE A 279 -17.65 19.96 -22.94
CA ILE A 279 -18.40 20.28 -21.73
C ILE A 279 -19.69 19.46 -21.76
N MET A 280 -19.89 18.64 -20.73
CA MET A 280 -21.09 17.81 -20.57
C MET A 280 -21.87 18.28 -19.34
N PRO A 281 -23.03 18.93 -19.51
CA PRO A 281 -23.88 19.32 -18.38
C PRO A 281 -24.34 18.11 -17.59
N LYS A 282 -24.37 18.22 -16.26
CA LYS A 282 -24.98 17.23 -15.38
C LYS A 282 -26.50 17.30 -15.55
N ARG A 283 -27.14 16.14 -15.73
CA ARG A 283 -28.61 16.07 -15.74
C ARG A 283 -29.10 16.43 -14.34
N LYS A 284 -29.93 17.48 -14.25
CA LYS A 284 -30.62 17.87 -13.02
C LYS A 284 -31.65 16.83 -12.61
#